data_AF-A0A251Z8D3-F1
#
_entry.id   AF-A0A251Z8D3-F1
#
_cell.length_a   1.000
_cell.length_b   1.000
_cell.length_c   1.000
_cell.angle_alpha   90.00
_cell.angle_beta   90.00
_cell.angle_gamma   90.00
#
_symmetry.space_group_name_H-M   'P 1'
#
loop_
_entity.id
_entity.type
_entity.pdbx_description
1 polymer ?
#
loop_
_entity_poly.entity_id
_entity_poly.type
_entity_poly.pdbx_seq_one_letter_code
_entity_poly.pdbx_strand_id
1 'polypeptide(L)'
;MKQTMPADPPWLSPQALGLVSLILQSHQKLFGRPLLKAQGSRLAAQELFVLDQVVLCHNGAEDPSFIYANRAALCLFQRSWQEMVGMPSRLSASQQQRLDREKFLAQVREKNCIDGYAGERINSQGKRFQIRGARLWNLFDAEQHYRGQAACFSDWWWCGEPNLVWSAEPKSSVAPLRKSMMIAED
;
A
#
# COMPACT_ATOMS: atom_id res chain seq x y z
N MET A 1 -26.16 24.12 -27.36
CA MET A 1 -25.52 23.75 -26.09
C MET A 1 -24.26 22.95 -26.41
N LYS A 2 -23.06 23.47 -26.15
CA LYS A 2 -21.83 22.68 -26.33
C LYS A 2 -21.75 21.72 -25.15
N GLN A 3 -21.97 20.42 -25.41
CA GLN A 3 -21.65 19.39 -24.44
C GLN A 3 -20.14 19.38 -24.25
N THR A 4 -19.65 19.96 -23.15
CA THR A 4 -18.29 19.74 -22.69
C THR A 4 -18.18 18.28 -22.27
N MET A 5 -17.44 17.49 -23.05
CA MET A 5 -16.99 16.16 -22.63
C MET A 5 -16.38 16.29 -21.23
N PRO A 6 -16.71 15.40 -20.27
CA PRO A 6 -16.09 15.44 -18.96
C PRO A 6 -14.57 15.31 -19.13
N ALA A 7 -13.82 16.18 -18.47
CA ALA A 7 -12.37 16.12 -18.48
C ALA A 7 -11.92 14.74 -17.98
N ASP A 8 -10.88 14.20 -18.60
CA ASP A 8 -10.27 12.95 -18.14
C ASP A 8 -9.87 13.08 -16.66
N PRO A 9 -9.97 12.00 -15.87
CA PRO A 9 -9.50 12.02 -14.49
C PRO A 9 -7.99 12.31 -14.45
N PRO A 10 -7.47 12.87 -13.34
CA PRO A 10 -6.09 13.37 -13.30
C PRO A 10 -5.02 12.28 -13.50
N TRP A 11 -5.33 11.02 -13.20
CA TRP A 11 -4.47 9.87 -13.46
C TRP A 11 -4.41 9.42 -14.92
N LEU A 12 -5.20 10.05 -15.82
CA LEU A 12 -5.11 9.92 -17.28
C LEU A 12 -4.51 11.16 -17.96
N SER A 13 -4.04 12.14 -17.19
CA SER A 13 -3.30 13.28 -17.76
C SER A 13 -2.04 12.81 -18.51
N PRO A 14 -1.56 13.55 -19.53
CA PRO A 14 -0.35 13.19 -20.26
C PRO A 14 0.87 12.93 -19.35
N GLN A 15 1.01 13.72 -18.28
CA GLN A 15 2.05 13.57 -17.27
C GLN A 15 1.90 12.24 -16.51
N ALA A 16 0.67 11.89 -16.12
CA ALA A 16 0.40 10.61 -15.45
C ALA A 16 0.66 9.41 -16.39
N LEU A 17 0.31 9.49 -17.67
CA LEU A 17 0.60 8.43 -18.64
C LEU A 17 2.11 8.20 -18.82
N GLY A 18 2.89 9.28 -18.88
CA GLY A 18 4.36 9.21 -18.91
C GLY A 18 4.91 8.57 -17.62
N LEU A 19 4.41 8.99 -16.46
CA LEU A 19 4.82 8.45 -15.18
C LEU A 19 4.47 6.95 -15.02
N VAL A 20 3.27 6.53 -15.41
CA VAL A 20 2.87 5.12 -15.43
C VAL A 20 3.84 4.30 -16.28
N SER A 21 4.22 4.82 -17.45
CA SER A 21 5.20 4.15 -18.31
C SER A 21 6.54 3.98 -17.60
N LEU A 22 7.04 5.01 -16.90
CA LEU A 22 8.28 4.91 -16.11
C LEU A 22 8.17 3.91 -14.96
N ILE A 23 7.05 3.92 -14.22
CA ILE A 23 6.77 3.00 -13.12
C ILE A 23 6.86 1.55 -13.62
N LEU A 24 6.17 1.23 -14.71
CA LEU A 24 6.06 -0.13 -15.25
C LEU A 24 7.36 -0.60 -15.91
N GLN A 25 8.01 0.24 -16.71
CA GLN A 25 9.27 -0.11 -17.39
C GLN A 25 10.41 -0.31 -16.39
N SER A 26 10.53 0.57 -15.40
CA SER A 26 11.56 0.43 -14.35
C SER A 26 11.32 -0.82 -13.52
N HIS A 27 10.06 -1.13 -13.20
CA HIS A 27 9.69 -2.36 -12.50
C HIS A 27 10.10 -3.62 -13.29
N GLN A 28 9.73 -3.69 -14.57
CA GLN A 28 10.11 -4.80 -15.46
C GLN A 28 11.63 -4.99 -15.53
N LYS A 29 12.39 -3.88 -15.69
CA LYS A 29 13.85 -3.91 -15.80
C LYS A 29 14.52 -4.41 -14.51
N LEU A 30 14.03 -3.95 -13.35
CA LEU A 30 14.68 -4.20 -12.06
C LEU A 30 14.27 -5.54 -11.42
N PHE A 31 13.04 -5.99 -11.63
CA PHE A 31 12.55 -7.26 -11.08
C PHE A 31 12.49 -8.39 -12.10
N GLY A 32 12.80 -8.13 -13.38
CA GLY A 32 12.76 -9.12 -14.47
C GLY A 32 11.36 -9.64 -14.82
N ARG A 33 10.30 -9.04 -14.26
CA ARG A 33 8.90 -9.47 -14.45
C ARG A 33 7.97 -8.26 -14.52
N PRO A 34 6.91 -8.31 -15.32
CA PRO A 34 6.04 -7.15 -15.48
C PRO A 34 5.13 -6.98 -14.27
N LEU A 35 4.86 -5.74 -13.87
CA LEU A 35 3.79 -5.46 -12.91
C LEU A 35 2.40 -5.66 -13.52
N LEU A 36 2.25 -5.30 -14.80
CA LEU A 36 1.02 -5.42 -15.59
C LEU A 36 1.34 -5.93 -16.99
N LYS A 37 0.38 -6.61 -17.62
CA LYS A 37 0.50 -7.11 -18.99
C LYS A 37 -0.09 -6.16 -20.04
N ALA A 38 -0.75 -5.07 -19.63
CA ALA A 38 -1.33 -4.07 -20.51
C ALA A 38 -0.35 -3.58 -21.58
N GLN A 39 -0.88 -3.40 -22.79
CA GLN A 39 -0.18 -2.76 -23.90
C GLN A 39 -0.83 -1.41 -24.22
N GLY A 40 -0.01 -0.39 -24.42
CA GLY A 40 -0.47 0.99 -24.66
C GLY A 40 -0.63 1.80 -23.37
N SER A 41 -0.27 3.09 -23.45
CA SER A 41 -0.15 3.98 -22.28
C SER A 41 -1.47 4.18 -21.53
N ARG A 42 -2.57 4.40 -22.24
CA ARG A 42 -3.89 4.67 -21.63
C ARG A 42 -4.44 3.42 -20.91
N LEU A 43 -4.38 2.25 -21.55
CA LEU A 43 -4.82 0.99 -20.94
C LEU A 43 -3.97 0.65 -19.70
N ALA A 44 -2.65 0.80 -19.81
CA ALA A 44 -1.74 0.58 -18.68
C ALA A 44 -2.04 1.52 -17.50
N ALA A 45 -2.37 2.79 -17.76
CA ALA A 45 -2.76 3.73 -16.71
C ALA A 45 -4.10 3.37 -16.06
N GLN A 46 -5.07 2.93 -16.85
CA GLN A 46 -6.35 2.43 -16.34
C GLN A 46 -6.15 1.20 -15.46
N GLU A 47 -5.42 0.18 -15.94
CA GLU A 47 -5.14 -1.05 -15.18
C GLU A 47 -4.34 -0.77 -13.90
N LEU A 48 -3.30 0.07 -13.97
CA LEU A 48 -2.52 0.41 -12.77
C LEU A 48 -3.36 1.15 -11.74
N PHE A 49 -4.23 2.06 -12.19
CA PHE A 49 -5.10 2.81 -11.30
C PHE A 49 -6.09 1.91 -10.56
N VAL A 50 -6.62 0.88 -11.22
CA VAL A 50 -7.62 -0.04 -10.63
C VAL A 50 -7.02 -1.31 -10.01
N LEU A 51 -5.70 -1.51 -10.07
CA LEU A 51 -5.01 -2.65 -9.49
C LEU A 51 -5.28 -2.75 -7.97
N ASP A 52 -5.56 -3.96 -7.48
CA ASP A 52 -5.86 -4.20 -6.05
C ASP A 52 -4.63 -4.06 -5.14
N GLN A 53 -3.43 -4.22 -5.69
CA GLN A 53 -2.19 -3.89 -4.99
C GLN A 53 -2.07 -2.37 -4.84
N VAL A 54 -1.63 -1.90 -3.68
CA VAL A 54 -1.32 -0.48 -3.45
C VAL A 54 -0.10 -0.11 -4.29
N VAL A 55 -0.23 0.92 -5.12
CA VAL A 55 0.89 1.49 -5.89
C VAL A 55 1.00 2.99 -5.61
N LEU A 56 2.20 3.39 -5.20
CA LEU A 56 2.57 4.78 -4.92
C LEU A 56 3.86 5.14 -5.65
N CYS A 57 4.01 6.40 -6.04
CA CYS A 57 5.28 6.94 -6.52
C CYS A 57 5.50 8.35 -5.99
N HIS A 58 6.73 8.66 -5.59
CA HIS A 58 7.17 9.99 -5.25
C HIS A 58 8.30 10.46 -6.17
N ASN A 59 8.47 11.78 -6.29
CA ASN A 59 9.53 12.38 -7.10
C ASN A 59 10.93 12.13 -6.51
N GLY A 60 11.96 12.55 -7.25
CA GLY A 60 13.36 12.38 -6.87
C GLY A 60 13.96 13.47 -5.96
N ALA A 61 13.15 14.41 -5.46
CA ALA A 61 13.60 15.52 -4.61
C ALA A 61 14.18 15.04 -3.27
N GLU A 62 14.87 15.94 -2.57
CA GLU A 62 15.45 15.69 -1.24
C GLU A 62 14.36 15.43 -0.18
N ASP A 63 13.30 16.25 -0.16
CA ASP A 63 12.05 15.96 0.56
C ASP A 63 10.97 15.54 -0.45
N PRO A 64 10.87 14.24 -0.77
CA PRO A 64 10.08 13.79 -1.91
C PRO A 64 8.58 13.85 -1.66
N SER A 65 7.84 14.37 -2.65
CA SER A 65 6.37 14.38 -2.65
C SER A 65 5.80 13.30 -3.56
N PHE A 66 4.64 12.75 -3.18
CA PHE A 66 3.92 11.81 -4.03
C PHE A 66 3.50 12.48 -5.34
N ILE A 67 3.74 11.78 -6.44
CA ILE A 67 3.38 12.20 -7.80
C ILE A 67 2.39 11.22 -8.45
N TYR A 68 2.11 10.09 -7.80
CA TYR A 68 1.10 9.11 -8.20
C TYR A 68 0.61 8.30 -7.01
N ALA A 69 -0.68 7.97 -7.03
CA ALA A 69 -1.32 7.01 -6.14
C ALA A 69 -2.47 6.31 -6.85
N ASN A 70 -2.48 4.98 -6.88
CA ASN A 70 -3.60 4.24 -7.46
C ASN A 70 -4.82 4.21 -6.51
N ARG A 71 -5.96 3.69 -6.98
CA ARG A 71 -7.21 3.65 -6.19
C ARG A 71 -7.02 2.94 -4.85
N ALA A 72 -6.34 1.79 -4.82
CA ALA A 72 -6.07 1.07 -3.58
C ALA A 72 -5.28 1.92 -2.57
N ALA A 73 -4.28 2.66 -3.04
CA ALA A 73 -3.54 3.61 -2.21
C ALA A 73 -4.44 4.73 -1.67
N LEU A 74 -5.22 5.38 -2.54
CA LEU A 74 -6.12 6.47 -2.16
C LEU A 74 -7.13 6.03 -1.08
N CYS A 75 -7.70 4.83 -1.24
CA CYS A 75 -8.59 4.24 -0.23
C CYS A 75 -7.87 3.96 1.09
N LEU A 76 -6.72 3.30 1.06
CA LEU A 76 -5.98 2.91 2.27
C LEU A 76 -5.50 4.14 3.06
N PHE A 77 -4.96 5.14 2.36
CA PHE A 77 -4.50 6.39 2.97
C PHE A 77 -5.64 7.37 3.26
N GLN A 78 -6.87 7.05 2.84
CA GLN A 78 -8.08 7.86 2.98
C GLN A 78 -7.87 9.30 2.48
N ARG A 79 -7.39 9.42 1.25
CA ARG A 79 -7.13 10.69 0.58
C ARG A 79 -7.71 10.65 -0.82
N SER A 80 -8.22 11.79 -1.27
CA SER A 80 -8.44 12.04 -2.69
C SER A 80 -7.12 12.13 -3.46
N TRP A 81 -7.19 12.08 -4.79
CA TRP A 81 -6.00 12.28 -5.63
C TRP A 81 -5.33 13.62 -5.35
N GLN A 82 -6.12 14.69 -5.21
CA GLN A 82 -5.64 16.06 -4.99
C GLN A 82 -4.96 16.23 -3.62
N GLU A 83 -5.40 15.48 -2.60
CA GLU A 83 -4.76 15.49 -1.28
C GLU A 83 -3.52 14.62 -1.20
N MET A 84 -3.42 13.59 -2.06
CA MET A 84 -2.31 12.65 -2.07
C MET A 84 -1.16 13.14 -2.95
N VAL A 85 -1.46 13.53 -4.20
CA VAL A 85 -0.45 14.01 -5.16
C VAL A 85 -0.04 15.44 -4.79
N GLY A 86 1.26 15.62 -4.54
CA GLY A 86 1.87 16.83 -3.98
C GLY A 86 2.20 16.71 -2.50
N MET A 87 1.59 15.77 -1.78
CA MET A 87 1.86 15.56 -0.34
C MET A 87 3.30 15.05 -0.13
N PRO A 88 4.08 15.64 0.80
CA PRO A 88 5.37 15.09 1.21
C PRO A 88 5.24 13.66 1.69
N SER A 89 6.01 12.75 1.07
CA SER A 89 5.83 11.31 1.27
C SER A 89 6.16 10.84 2.68
N ARG A 90 6.99 11.59 3.44
CA ARG A 90 7.24 11.36 4.88
C ARG A 90 5.98 11.45 5.75
N LEU A 91 4.92 12.14 5.30
CA LEU A 91 3.65 12.22 6.02
C LEU A 91 2.82 10.94 5.93
N SER A 92 3.23 9.97 5.10
CA SER A 92 2.65 8.62 5.08
C SER A 92 3.17 7.70 6.18
N ALA A 93 4.17 8.12 6.95
CA ALA A 93 4.73 7.37 8.07
C ALA A 93 4.52 8.14 9.39
N SER A 94 4.34 7.39 10.49
CA SER A 94 4.32 7.97 11.84
C SER A 94 5.65 8.66 12.12
N GLN A 95 5.65 9.68 12.99
CA GLN A 95 6.85 10.50 13.26
C GLN A 95 8.04 9.64 13.71
N GLN A 96 7.80 8.63 14.54
CA GLN A 96 8.81 7.70 15.02
C GLN A 96 9.43 6.85 13.90
N GLN A 97 8.69 6.61 12.82
CA GLN A 97 9.08 5.74 11.70
C GLN A 97 9.69 6.49 10.52
N ARG A 98 9.77 7.83 10.59
CA ARG A 98 10.33 8.65 9.50
C ARG A 98 11.82 8.37 9.27
N LEU A 99 12.61 8.25 10.34
CA LEU A 99 14.04 7.98 10.25
C LEU A 99 14.34 6.61 9.63
N ASP A 100 13.61 5.57 10.05
CA ASP A 100 13.80 4.22 9.50
C ASP A 100 13.36 4.16 8.03
N ARG A 101 12.29 4.87 7.68
CA ARG A 101 11.85 5.05 6.29
C ARG A 101 12.92 5.78 5.45
N GLU A 102 13.52 6.85 5.96
CA GLU A 102 14.56 7.61 5.25
C GLU A 102 15.79 6.75 4.96
N LYS A 103 16.30 6.05 5.98
CA LYS A 103 17.40 5.07 5.80
C LYS A 103 17.04 4.03 4.75
N PHE A 104 15.81 3.53 4.77
CA PHE A 104 15.37 2.53 3.81
C PHE A 104 15.29 3.09 2.37
N LEU A 105 14.75 4.30 2.19
CA LEU A 105 14.74 4.95 0.87
C LEU A 105 16.15 5.19 0.32
N ALA A 106 17.11 5.52 1.19
CA ALA A 106 18.51 5.66 0.81
C ALA A 106 19.06 4.32 0.30
N GLN A 107 18.77 3.20 0.97
CA GLN A 107 19.18 1.87 0.49
C GLN A 107 18.55 1.50 -0.86
N VAL A 108 17.27 1.83 -1.09
CA VAL A 108 16.64 1.62 -2.42
C VAL A 108 17.33 2.50 -3.45
N ARG A 109 17.71 3.73 -3.10
CA ARG A 109 18.42 4.64 -4.00
C ARG A 109 19.75 4.05 -4.47
N GLU A 110 20.50 3.41 -3.57
CA GLU A 110 21.77 2.74 -3.88
C GLU A 110 21.60 1.42 -4.64
N LYS A 111 20.63 0.58 -4.25
CA LYS A 111 20.44 -0.77 -4.81
C LYS A 111 19.53 -0.81 -6.03
N ASN A 112 18.93 0.32 -6.41
CA ASN A 112 17.89 0.50 -7.42
C ASN A 112 16.56 -0.19 -7.15
N CYS A 113 16.53 -1.32 -6.44
CA CYS A 113 15.31 -1.98 -6.01
C CYS A 113 15.51 -2.79 -4.73
N ILE A 114 14.42 -3.00 -4.00
CA ILE A 114 14.34 -3.93 -2.87
C ILE A 114 13.01 -4.68 -2.95
N ASP A 115 13.03 -5.96 -2.62
CA ASP A 115 11.85 -6.80 -2.37
C ASP A 115 11.80 -7.15 -0.87
N GLY A 116 10.61 -7.22 -0.28
CA GLY A 116 10.45 -7.61 1.12
C GLY A 116 10.46 -6.48 2.16
N TYR A 117 10.24 -5.22 1.78
CA TYR A 117 10.14 -4.13 2.77
C TYR A 117 8.93 -4.28 3.68
N ALA A 118 9.12 -3.96 4.96
CA ALA A 118 8.04 -3.84 5.94
C ALA A 118 8.19 -2.54 6.72
N GLY A 119 7.07 -1.96 7.12
CA GLY A 119 7.07 -0.72 7.90
C GLY A 119 5.68 -0.25 8.27
N GLU A 120 5.58 0.57 9.31
CA GLU A 120 4.33 1.19 9.68
C GLU A 120 4.06 2.42 8.80
N ARG A 121 2.79 2.63 8.50
CA ARG A 121 2.25 3.78 7.78
C ARG A 121 1.04 4.34 8.52
N ILE A 122 0.68 5.57 8.19
CA ILE A 122 -0.43 6.30 8.79
C ILE A 122 -1.31 6.91 7.71
N ASN A 123 -2.62 6.80 7.86
CA ASN A 123 -3.58 7.42 6.94
C ASN A 123 -3.89 8.88 7.36
N SER A 124 -4.73 9.57 6.57
CA SER A 124 -5.14 10.96 6.85
C SER A 124 -5.85 11.15 8.20
N GLN A 125 -6.48 10.10 8.74
CA GLN A 125 -7.18 10.11 10.04
C GLN A 125 -6.26 9.76 11.22
N GLY A 126 -4.97 9.53 10.99
CA GLY A 126 -4.05 9.10 12.05
C GLY A 126 -4.12 7.61 12.39
N LYS A 127 -4.93 6.81 11.68
CA LYS A 127 -4.96 5.35 11.86
C LYS A 127 -3.70 4.74 11.27
N ARG A 128 -3.03 3.91 12.07
CA ARG A 128 -1.78 3.26 11.70
C ARG A 128 -2.04 1.89 11.10
N PHE A 129 -1.22 1.50 10.13
CA PHE A 129 -1.26 0.17 9.55
C PHE A 129 0.16 -0.28 9.22
N GLN A 130 0.41 -1.58 9.35
CA GLN A 130 1.67 -2.18 8.98
C GLN A 130 1.59 -2.63 7.52
N ILE A 131 2.68 -2.49 6.78
CA ILE A 131 2.85 -3.14 5.47
C ILE A 131 3.96 -4.20 5.56
N ARG A 132 3.87 -5.23 4.73
CA ARG A 132 4.87 -6.29 4.60
C ARG A 132 5.07 -6.66 3.13
N GLY A 133 6.25 -7.16 2.79
CA GLY A 133 6.52 -7.68 1.45
C GLY A 133 6.48 -6.62 0.35
N ALA A 134 6.68 -5.34 0.70
CA ALA A 134 6.60 -4.26 -0.27
C ALA A 134 7.84 -4.29 -1.19
N ARG A 135 7.58 -4.15 -2.49
CA ARG A 135 8.60 -3.91 -3.51
C ARG A 135 8.78 -2.42 -3.67
N LEU A 136 10.02 -1.95 -3.63
CA LEU A 136 10.38 -0.57 -3.91
C LEU A 136 11.43 -0.52 -5.02
N TRP A 137 11.31 0.46 -5.91
CA TRP A 137 12.26 0.61 -7.01
C TRP A 137 12.41 2.07 -7.46
N ASN A 138 13.61 2.39 -7.93
CA ASN A 138 13.94 3.65 -8.58
C ASN A 138 13.29 3.73 -9.96
N LEU A 139 12.89 4.93 -10.36
CA LEU A 139 12.42 5.24 -11.70
C LEU A 139 13.56 5.88 -12.50
N PHE A 140 13.78 5.38 -13.71
CA PHE A 140 14.75 5.92 -14.64
C PHE A 140 14.06 6.34 -15.94
N ASP A 141 14.35 7.53 -16.44
CA ASP A 141 13.94 7.92 -17.78
C ASP A 141 14.81 7.25 -18.87
N ALA A 142 14.53 7.58 -20.13
CA ALA A 142 15.24 7.01 -21.28
C ALA A 142 16.75 7.31 -21.24
N GLU A 143 17.15 8.43 -20.65
CA GLU A 143 18.54 8.88 -20.49
C GLU A 143 19.21 8.31 -19.23
N GLN A 144 18.53 7.41 -18.50
CA GLN A 144 18.95 6.84 -17.22
C GLN A 144 19.05 7.86 -16.08
N HIS A 145 18.36 9.00 -16.17
CA HIS A 145 18.27 9.91 -15.05
C HIS A 145 17.25 9.42 -14.02
N TYR A 146 17.62 9.50 -12.75
CA TYR A 146 16.74 9.17 -11.64
C TYR A 146 15.57 10.16 -11.54
N ARG A 147 14.34 9.64 -11.53
CA ARG A 147 13.11 10.44 -11.52
C ARG A 147 12.31 10.35 -10.21
N GLY A 148 12.62 9.37 -9.36
CA GLY A 148 11.88 9.12 -8.13
C GLY A 148 11.86 7.64 -7.77
N GLN A 149 10.99 7.27 -6.84
CA GLN A 149 10.80 5.88 -6.42
C GLN A 149 9.32 5.50 -6.41
N ALA A 150 9.05 4.25 -6.75
CA ALA A 150 7.74 3.64 -6.63
C ALA A 150 7.76 2.54 -5.57
N ALA A 151 6.58 2.27 -5.01
CA ALA A 151 6.34 1.19 -4.08
C ALA A 151 5.08 0.42 -4.49
N CYS A 152 5.11 -0.91 -4.32
CA CYS A 152 3.96 -1.78 -4.55
C CYS A 152 3.85 -2.83 -3.45
N PHE A 153 2.66 -2.97 -2.87
CA PHE A 153 2.38 -3.98 -1.84
C PHE A 153 0.89 -4.35 -1.80
N SER A 154 0.59 -5.55 -1.32
CA SER A 154 -0.78 -6.02 -1.02
C SER A 154 -0.97 -6.41 0.44
N ASP A 155 0.10 -6.79 1.13
CA ASP A 155 0.03 -7.33 2.48
C ASP A 155 0.16 -6.20 3.50
N TRP A 156 -0.97 -5.88 4.13
CA TRP A 156 -1.06 -4.85 5.16
C TRP A 156 -2.21 -5.14 6.13
N TRP A 157 -2.11 -4.61 7.35
CA TRP A 157 -3.14 -4.73 8.37
C TRP A 157 -3.16 -3.50 9.27
N TRP A 158 -4.34 -3.14 9.79
CA TRP A 158 -4.47 -2.05 10.76
C TRP A 158 -3.74 -2.39 12.06
N CYS A 159 -2.98 -1.44 12.58
CA CYS A 159 -2.33 -1.54 13.88
C CYS A 159 -3.33 -1.16 14.97
N GLY A 160 -3.93 -2.17 15.61
CA GLY A 160 -4.83 -2.02 16.75
C GLY A 160 -6.25 -1.57 16.39
N GLU A 161 -7.22 -2.44 16.61
CA GLU A 161 -8.31 -2.04 17.51
C GLU A 161 -7.91 -2.45 18.93
N PRO A 162 -8.32 -1.72 19.99
CA PRO A 162 -8.25 -2.28 21.33
C PRO A 162 -9.14 -3.54 21.33
N ASN A 163 -8.53 -4.70 21.57
CA ASN A 163 -9.15 -5.96 22.00
C ASN A 163 -10.69 -6.02 21.90
N LEU A 164 -11.23 -6.59 20.83
CA LEU A 164 -12.40 -7.44 21.00
C LEU A 164 -11.88 -8.72 21.66
N VAL A 165 -11.92 -8.72 23.00
CA VAL A 165 -11.72 -9.92 23.80
C VAL A 165 -12.74 -10.93 23.28
N TRP A 166 -12.29 -11.99 22.63
CA TRP A 166 -13.11 -13.17 22.43
C TRP A 166 -13.33 -13.78 23.82
N SER A 167 -14.43 -13.37 24.46
CA SER A 167 -14.99 -14.08 25.60
C SER A 167 -15.52 -15.41 25.09
N ALA A 168 -14.65 -16.42 24.99
CA ALA A 168 -15.12 -17.78 25.08
C ALA A 168 -15.69 -17.94 26.50
N GLU A 169 -16.99 -17.71 26.68
CA GLU A 169 -17.65 -18.17 27.89
C GLU A 169 -17.44 -19.69 28.00
N PRO A 170 -16.93 -20.20 29.13
CA PRO A 170 -16.97 -21.64 29.36
C PRO A 170 -18.44 -22.02 29.54
N LYS A 171 -18.97 -22.86 28.64
CA LYS A 171 -20.23 -23.57 28.92
C LYS A 171 -20.01 -24.46 30.14
N SER A 172 -20.42 -23.96 31.31
CA SER A 172 -20.61 -24.74 32.52
C SER A 172 -21.95 -24.39 33.13
N SER A 173 -22.95 -25.23 32.88
CA SER A 173 -23.94 -25.55 33.90
C SER A 173 -24.01 -27.06 34.07
N VAL A 174 -23.60 -27.50 35.25
CA VAL A 174 -23.80 -28.82 35.86
C VAL A 174 -25.25 -28.82 36.39
N ALA A 175 -26.05 -29.89 36.36
CA ALA A 175 -26.05 -31.03 37.30
C ALA A 175 -27.35 -31.88 37.08
N PRO A 176 -27.60 -33.03 37.77
CA PRO A 176 -26.75 -33.78 38.69
C PRO A 176 -26.69 -35.30 38.39
N LEU A 177 -25.69 -36.00 38.93
CA LEU A 177 -25.74 -37.45 39.14
C LEU A 177 -25.06 -37.82 40.45
N ARG A 178 -25.88 -38.14 41.46
CA ARG A 178 -25.60 -38.99 42.64
C ARG A 178 -26.98 -39.26 43.27
N LYS A 179 -27.38 -40.50 43.55
CA LYS A 179 -26.69 -41.49 44.37
C LYS A 179 -26.90 -42.92 43.87
N SER A 180 -25.84 -43.71 43.87
CA SER A 180 -25.93 -45.16 44.09
C SER A 180 -26.32 -45.42 45.54
N MET A 181 -27.27 -46.31 45.78
CA MET A 181 -27.53 -46.93 47.07
C MET A 181 -27.43 -48.45 46.93
N MET A 182 -26.55 -48.99 47.77
CA MET A 182 -26.19 -50.34 48.19
C MET A 182 -26.93 -51.58 47.67
N ILE A 183 -26.12 -52.62 47.46
CA ILE A 183 -26.45 -54.03 47.28
C ILE A 183 -26.59 -54.68 48.68
N ALA A 184 -27.61 -55.54 48.88
CA ALA A 184 -27.50 -56.92 49.39
C ALA A 184 -28.77 -57.37 50.13
N GLU A 185 -29.29 -58.51 49.67
CA GLU A 185 -30.26 -59.38 50.31
C GLU A 185 -29.61 -60.10 51.50
N ASP A 186 -30.35 -60.20 52.62
CA ASP A 186 -30.69 -61.45 53.31
C ASP A 186 -31.91 -61.18 54.22
#